data_AF-A0A0R1GV36-F1
#
_entry.id   AF-A0A0R1GV36-F1
#
_cell.length_a   1.000
_cell.length_b   1.000
_cell.length_c   1.000
_cell.angle_alpha   90.00
_cell.angle_beta   90.00
_cell.angle_gamma   90.00
#
_symmetry.space_group_name_H-M   'P 1'
#
loop_
_entity.id
_entity.type
_entity.pdbx_description
1 polymer ?
#
loop_
_entity_poly.entity_id
_entity_poly.type
_entity_poly.pdbx_seq_one_letter_code
_entity_poly.pdbx_strand_id
1 'polypeptide(L)' 'MGDEVSVSPREVLGRRQLIVEPANSVEEFTIEELFADYRVDRNEHVTLRDLGQPQGNEEW' A
#
# COMPACT_ATOMS: atom_id res chain seq x y z
N MET A 1 -8.31 4.43 -6.46
CA MET A 1 -8.19 4.68 -5.02
C MET A 1 -7.31 5.91 -4.89
N GLY A 2 -7.77 6.97 -4.23
CA GLY A 2 -7.00 8.21 -4.08
C GLY A 2 -6.26 8.23 -2.75
N ASP A 3 -5.16 8.96 -2.69
CA ASP A 3 -4.35 9.07 -1.48
C ASP A 3 -5.09 9.88 -0.40
N GLU A 4 -5.03 9.42 0.84
CA GLU A 4 -5.61 10.10 1.99
C GLU A 4 -4.64 11.18 2.52
N VAL A 5 -5.16 12.37 2.81
CA VAL A 5 -4.37 13.51 3.29
C VAL A 5 -5.00 14.16 4.51
N SER A 6 -4.15 14.58 5.45
CA SER A 6 -4.51 15.43 6.57
C SER A 6 -4.42 16.89 6.16
N VAL A 7 -5.46 17.68 6.44
CA VAL A 7 -5.49 19.12 6.16
C VAL A 7 -5.61 19.91 7.45
N SER A 8 -4.67 20.81 7.71
CA SER A 8 -4.68 21.66 8.90
C SER A 8 -4.46 23.15 8.56
N PRO A 9 -5.23 24.08 9.18
CA PRO A 9 -5.01 25.50 8.99
C PRO A 9 -3.89 26.03 9.90
N ARG A 10 -3.06 26.94 9.39
CA ARG A 10 -2.02 27.65 10.17
C ARG A 10 -1.97 29.13 9.82
N GLU A 11 -1.71 29.98 10.81
CA GLU A 11 -1.43 31.39 10.58
C GLU A 11 0.08 31.63 10.60
N VAL A 12 0.62 32.23 9.53
CA VAL A 12 2.04 32.56 9.40
C VAL A 12 2.15 33.99 8.91
N LEU A 13 2.79 34.86 9.70
CA LEU A 13 2.95 36.29 9.39
C LEU A 13 1.62 37.00 9.05
N GLY A 14 0.54 36.68 9.79
CA GLY A 14 -0.79 37.25 9.59
C GLY A 14 -1.52 36.76 8.34
N ARG A 15 -1.00 35.75 7.64
CA ARG A 15 -1.66 35.10 6.49
C ARG A 15 -2.09 33.69 6.88
N ARG A 16 -3.33 33.33 6.53
CA ARG A 16 -3.85 31.97 6.70
C ARG A 16 -3.33 31.07 5.59
N GLN A 17 -2.74 29.95 5.97
CA GLN A 17 -2.21 28.91 5.10
C GLN A 17 -2.92 27.59 5.41
N LEU A 18 -3.06 26.73 4.39
CA LEU A 18 -3.52 25.35 4.53
C LEU A 18 -2.30 24.45 4.36
N ILE A 19 -2.06 23.59 5.34
CA ILE A 19 -1.04 22.56 5.31
C ILE A 19 -1.73 21.25 4.90
N VAL A 20 -1.20 20.61 3.87
CA VAL A 20 -1.66 19.30 3.37
C VAL A 20 -0.51 18.33 3.54
N GLU A 21 -0.72 17.31 4.36
CA GLU A 21 0.28 16.29 4.69
C GLU A 21 -0.30 14.90 4.40
N PRO A 22 0.53 13.89 4.08
CA PRO A 22 0.08 12.52 4.01
C PRO A 22 -0.64 12.14 5.30
N ALA A 23 -1.81 11.51 5.21
CA ALA A 23 -2.40 10.91 6.38
C ALA A 23 -1.45 9.80 6.85
N ASN A 24 -0.85 9.97 8.04
CA ASN A 24 0.00 8.96 8.65
C ASN A 24 -0.88 7.76 9.04
N SER A 25 -1.16 6.89 8.09
CA SER A 25 -1.80 5.60 8.33
C SER A 25 -1.40 4.65 7.22
N VAL A 26 -0.11 4.33 7.17
CA VAL A 26 0.27 3.02 6.65
C VAL A 26 0.21 2.13 7.88
N GLU A 27 -0.85 1.34 8.01
CA GLU A 27 -0.83 0.23 8.96
C GLU A 27 0.35 -0.68 8.56
N GLU A 28 1.33 -0.78 9.44
CA GLU A 28 2.46 -1.67 9.26
C GLU A 28 2.04 -3.07 9.71
N PHE A 29 2.06 -4.01 8.77
CA PHE A 29 1.79 -5.43 9.05
C PHE A 29 3.05 -6.25 8.79
N THR A 30 3.31 -7.19 9.68
CA THR A 30 4.24 -8.29 9.46
C THR A 30 3.65 -9.29 8.47
N ILE A 31 4.51 -10.12 7.84
CA ILE A 31 4.04 -11.19 6.95
C ILE A 31 3.12 -12.14 7.75
N GLU A 32 3.46 -12.43 8.99
CA GLU A 32 2.70 -13.30 9.88
C GLU A 32 1.29 -12.77 10.13
N GLU A 33 1.12 -11.45 10.32
CA GLU A 33 -0.19 -10.83 10.51
C GLU A 33 -1.03 -10.87 9.23
N LEU A 34 -0.41 -10.64 8.07
CA LEU A 34 -1.09 -10.73 6.77
C LEU A 34 -1.62 -12.14 6.47
N PHE A 35 -0.97 -13.18 7.00
CA PHE A 35 -1.32 -14.59 6.79
C PHE A 35 -1.91 -15.27 8.04
N ALA A 36 -2.24 -14.53 9.10
CA ALA A 36 -2.70 -15.10 10.37
C ALA A 36 -3.96 -15.96 10.21
N ASP A 37 -4.84 -15.58 9.30
CA ASP A 37 -6.09 -16.29 9.00
C ASP A 37 -5.97 -17.22 7.77
N TYR A 38 -4.80 -17.28 7.14
CA TYR A 38 -4.60 -18.13 5.97
C TYR A 38 -4.56 -19.61 6.38
N ARG A 39 -5.55 -20.37 5.89
CA ARG A 39 -5.62 -21.82 6.07
C ARG A 39 -5.60 -22.47 4.70
N VAL A 40 -4.54 -23.22 4.41
CA VAL A 40 -4.47 -24.07 3.22
C VAL A 40 -5.48 -25.21 3.37
N ASP A 41 -6.58 -25.16 2.63
CA ASP A 41 -7.34 -26.37 2.36
C ASP A 41 -6.52 -27.21 1.37
N ARG A 42 -6.23 -28.47 1.68
CA ARG A 42 -5.40 -29.34 0.82
C ARG A 42 -6.00 -29.55 -0.58
N ASN A 43 -7.26 -29.19 -0.78
CA ASN A 43 -7.95 -29.26 -2.06
C ASN A 43 -8.05 -27.90 -2.79
N GLU A 44 -7.48 -26.82 -2.23
CA GLU A 44 -7.49 -25.51 -2.89
C GLU A 44 -6.46 -25.51 -4.03
N HIS A 45 -6.95 -25.60 -5.27
CA HIS A 45 -6.12 -25.50 -6.46
C HIS A 45 -5.59 -24.06 -6.59
N VAL A 46 -4.40 -23.82 -6.02
CA VAL A 46 -3.70 -22.54 -6.19
C VAL A 46 -3.24 -22.45 -7.64
N THR A 47 -4.01 -21.74 -8.44
CA THR A 47 -3.63 -21.45 -9.83
C THR A 47 -2.60 -20.32 -9.76
N LEU A 48 -1.34 -20.62 -10.12
CA LEU A 48 -0.32 -19.59 -10.23
C LEU A 48 -0.80 -18.54 -11.23
N ARG A 49 -0.81 -17.27 -10.81
CA ARG A 49 -1.20 -16.16 -11.68
C ARG A 49 -0.14 -16.02 -12.78
N ASP A 50 -0.56 -16.08 -14.03
CA ASP A 50 0.29 -15.75 -15.18
C ASP A 50 0.67 -14.26 -15.09
N LEU A 51 1.96 -13.98 -14.91
CA LEU A 51 2.52 -12.63 -14.82
C LEU A 51 2.90 -12.07 -16.20
N GLY A 52 2.61 -12.81 -17.27
CA GLY A 52 3.00 -12.48 -18.62
C GLY A 52 4.47 -12.82 -18.91
N GLN A 53 4.89 -12.51 -20.13
CA GLN A 53 6.27 -12.72 -20.56
C GLN A 53 7.16 -11.59 -20.05
N PRO A 54 8.41 -11.89 -19.63
CA PRO A 54 9.36 -10.86 -19.24
C PRO A 54 9.58 -9.88 -20.40
N GLN A 55 9.51 -8.57 -20.11
CA GLN A 55 9.76 -7.51 -21.09
C GLN A 55 11.18 -6.92 -20.95
N GLY A 56 12.19 -7.78 -20.84
CA GLY A 56 13.59 -7.37 -20.70
C GLY A 56 14.54 -8.23 -21.53
N ASN A 57 15.61 -7.62 -22.06
CA ASN A 57 16.74 -8.33 -22.68
C ASN A 57 17.72 -8.83 -21.60
N GLU A 58 17.22 -9.59 -20.63
CA GLU A 58 18.08 -10.15 -19.58
C GLU A 58 18.52 -11.54 -20.03
N GLU A 59 19.76 -11.65 -20.49
CA GLU A 59 20.43 -12.94 -20.66
C GLU A 59 20.89 -13.42 -19.28
N TRP A 60 20.35 -14.57 -18.85
CA TRP A 60 20.73 -15.26 -17.61
C TRP A 60 21.90 -16.22 -17.86
#